data_AF-A0AAU2ST28-F1
#
_entry.id   AF-A0AAU2ST28-F1
#
_cell.length_a   1.000
_cell.length_b   1.000
_cell.length_c   1.000
_cell.angle_alpha   90.00
_cell.angle_beta   90.00
_cell.angle_gamma   90.00
#
_symmetry.space_group_name_H-M   'P 1'
#
loop_
_entity.id
_entity.type
_entity.pdbx_description
1 polymer ?
#
loop_
_entity_poly.entity_id
_entity_poly.type
_entity_poly.pdbx_seq_one_letter_code
_entity_poly.pdbx_strand_id
1 'polypeptide(L)'
;MADGCAPRRGTALPGTAPPFTDIARSRRSPRQFLPTALSPSDIRGVLEDAQTAPSNSNTQPWTVHPAAVTPTPHTRVTTATSSPPSTS
;
A
#
# COMPACT_ATOMS: atom_id res chain seq x y z
N MET A 1 -27.37 24.70 18.78
CA MET A 1 -27.53 23.39 18.11
C MET A 1 -27.59 23.65 16.62
N ALA A 2 -26.47 23.57 15.92
CA ALA A 2 -26.42 23.66 14.46
C ALA A 2 -25.81 22.35 13.94
N ASP A 3 -26.59 21.70 13.08
CA ASP A 3 -26.36 20.42 12.43
C ASP A 3 -25.02 20.31 11.69
N GLY A 4 -24.34 19.20 11.95
CA GLY A 4 -23.92 18.27 10.89
C GLY A 4 -23.03 18.80 9.77
N CYS A 5 -21.78 19.17 10.06
CA CYS A 5 -20.72 19.16 9.06
C CYS A 5 -20.22 17.72 8.85
N ALA A 6 -20.97 16.90 8.12
CA ALA A 6 -20.45 15.68 7.53
C ALA A 6 -20.02 16.00 6.09
N PRO A 7 -18.73 15.84 5.71
CA PRO A 7 -18.34 16.08 4.34
C PRO A 7 -19.03 15.06 3.44
N ARG A 8 -19.74 15.55 2.42
CA ARG A 8 -20.35 14.72 1.39
C ARG A 8 -19.28 13.81 0.80
N ARG A 9 -19.52 12.49 0.78
CA ARG A 9 -18.76 11.58 -0.08
C ARG A 9 -18.95 12.08 -1.51
N GLY A 10 -17.92 12.68 -2.09
CA GLY A 10 -17.87 12.94 -3.52
C GLY A 10 -17.89 11.59 -4.22
N THR A 11 -19.03 11.24 -4.82
CA THR A 11 -19.08 10.11 -5.74
C THR A 11 -18.33 10.55 -6.99
N ALA A 12 -17.06 10.14 -7.10
CA ALA A 12 -16.33 10.25 -8.35
C ALA A 12 -17.13 9.54 -9.45
N LEU A 13 -17.20 10.14 -10.64
CA LEU A 13 -17.76 9.49 -11.82
C LEU A 13 -17.01 8.16 -12.05
N PRO A 14 -17.71 7.05 -12.36
CA PRO A 14 -17.04 5.79 -12.65
C PRO A 14 -16.07 5.99 -13.81
N GLY A 15 -14.78 5.74 -13.58
CA GLY A 15 -13.73 5.82 -14.59
C GLY A 15 -12.78 7.03 -14.48
N THR A 16 -12.98 7.96 -13.54
CA THR A 16 -12.01 9.06 -13.28
C THR A 16 -11.50 9.02 -11.85
N ALA A 17 -10.17 8.97 -11.69
CA ALA A 17 -9.54 9.03 -10.39
C ALA A 17 -9.82 10.40 -9.72
N PRO A 18 -10.12 10.43 -8.41
CA PRO A 18 -10.28 11.69 -7.69
C PRO A 18 -8.97 12.49 -7.68
N PRO A 19 -9.03 13.82 -7.51
CA PRO A 19 -7.82 14.64 -7.44
C PRO A 19 -6.95 14.19 -6.27
N PHE A 20 -5.63 14.25 -6.46
CA PHE A 20 -4.65 13.76 -5.48
C PHE A 20 -4.86 14.35 -4.08
N THR A 21 -5.21 15.64 -3.98
CA THR A 21 -5.45 16.31 -2.69
C THR A 21 -6.57 15.68 -1.88
N ASP A 22 -7.61 15.17 -2.55
CA ASP A 22 -8.74 14.52 -1.89
C ASP A 22 -8.34 13.13 -1.38
N ILE A 23 -7.58 12.38 -2.18
CA ILE A 23 -7.00 11.09 -1.78
C ILE A 23 -6.10 11.28 -0.55
N ALA A 24 -5.17 12.24 -0.61
CA ALA A 24 -4.21 12.49 0.46
C ALA A 24 -4.89 12.89 1.78
N ARG A 25 -5.90 13.76 1.74
CA ARG A 25 -6.62 14.23 2.95
C ARG A 25 -7.57 13.17 3.52
N SER A 26 -8.18 12.36 2.66
CA SER A 26 -9.15 11.34 3.07
C SER A 26 -8.49 10.05 3.56
N ARG A 27 -7.21 9.81 3.25
CA ARG A 27 -6.47 8.60 3.64
C ARG A 27 -6.55 8.35 5.15
N ARG A 28 -7.03 7.17 5.53
CA ARG A 28 -7.02 6.64 6.91
C ARG A 28 -6.16 5.38 6.97
N SER A 29 -5.82 4.95 8.19
CA SER A 29 -5.09 3.70 8.44
C SER A 29 -6.04 2.65 9.04
N PRO A 30 -6.87 1.96 8.22
CA PRO A 30 -7.76 0.92 8.71
C PRO A 30 -6.96 -0.26 9.28
N ARG A 31 -7.54 -0.95 10.26
CA ARG A 31 -6.94 -2.11 10.94
C ARG A 31 -7.82 -3.36 10.91
N GLN A 32 -8.95 -3.30 10.22
CA GLN A 32 -9.89 -4.40 10.04
C GLN A 32 -10.14 -4.54 8.53
N PHE A 33 -9.49 -5.53 7.92
CA PHE A 33 -9.62 -5.82 6.49
C PHE A 33 -10.58 -6.97 6.27
N LEU A 34 -11.19 -7.03 5.10
CA LEU A 34 -11.99 -8.18 4.71
C LEU A 34 -11.08 -9.42 4.56
N PRO A 35 -11.57 -10.63 4.84
CA PRO A 35 -10.83 -11.87 4.57
C PRO A 35 -10.55 -12.12 3.08
N THR A 36 -11.20 -11.37 2.20
CA THR A 36 -11.04 -11.46 0.75
C THR A 36 -9.65 -11.01 0.34
N ALA A 37 -8.88 -11.93 -0.23
CA ALA A 37 -7.56 -11.63 -0.78
C ALA A 37 -7.66 -10.75 -2.03
N LEU A 38 -6.67 -9.87 -2.21
CA LEU A 38 -6.47 -9.11 -3.46
C LEU A 38 -5.82 -10.01 -4.52
N SER A 39 -6.02 -9.66 -5.79
CA SER A 39 -5.35 -10.37 -6.88
C SER A 39 -3.84 -10.07 -6.86
N PRO A 40 -2.97 -11.02 -7.26
CA PRO A 40 -1.53 -10.76 -7.35
C PRO A 40 -1.16 -9.63 -8.33
N SER A 41 -1.96 -9.43 -9.39
CA SER A 41 -1.75 -8.34 -10.36
C SER A 41 -2.00 -6.97 -9.76
N ASP A 42 -3.02 -6.81 -8.93
CA ASP A 42 -3.31 -5.53 -8.28
C ASP A 42 -2.20 -5.16 -7.29
N ILE A 43 -1.73 -6.15 -6.51
CA ILE A 43 -0.59 -5.95 -5.59
C ILE A 43 0.65 -5.53 -6.38
N ARG A 44 0.94 -6.20 -7.50
CA ARG A 44 2.09 -5.86 -8.33
C ARG A 44 1.98 -4.44 -8.91
N GLY A 45 0.83 -4.07 -9.46
CA GLY A 45 0.64 -2.73 -10.04
C GLY A 45 0.86 -1.62 -9.02
N VAL A 46 0.33 -1.77 -7.80
CA VAL A 46 0.55 -0.80 -6.72
C VAL A 46 2.02 -0.71 -6.32
N LEU A 47 2.74 -1.83 -6.30
CA LEU A 47 4.17 -1.83 -6.00
C LEU A 47 4.98 -1.16 -7.12
N GLU A 48 4.66 -1.44 -8.39
CA GLU A 48 5.28 -0.78 -9.56
C GLU A 48 5.09 0.74 -9.52
N ASP A 49 3.88 1.21 -9.23
CA ASP A 49 3.61 2.65 -9.04
C ASP A 49 4.47 3.23 -7.89
N ALA A 50 4.61 2.50 -6.79
CA ALA A 50 5.41 2.93 -5.64
C ALA A 50 6.92 3.01 -5.93
N GLN A 51 7.44 2.22 -6.88
CA GLN A 51 8.86 2.28 -7.28
C GLN A 51 9.25 3.63 -7.90
N THR A 52 8.27 4.44 -8.34
CA THR A 52 8.53 5.76 -8.93
C THR A 52 8.95 6.83 -7.91
N ALA A 53 8.91 6.51 -6.61
CA ALA A 53 9.35 7.42 -5.57
C ALA A 53 10.83 7.78 -5.72
N PRO A 54 11.24 9.04 -5.47
CA PRO A 54 12.64 9.41 -5.50
C PRO A 54 13.40 8.77 -4.33
N SER A 55 14.67 8.40 -4.56
CA SER A 55 15.59 7.92 -3.53
C SER A 55 16.93 8.66 -3.58
N ASN A 56 17.68 8.64 -2.48
CA ASN A 56 19.04 9.16 -2.48
C ASN A 56 19.88 8.47 -3.56
N SER A 57 20.58 9.26 -4.38
CA SER A 57 21.36 8.81 -5.54
C SER A 57 20.64 7.82 -6.48
N ASN A 58 19.30 7.81 -6.47
CA ASN A 58 18.47 6.87 -7.21
C ASN A 58 18.81 5.38 -6.97
N THR A 59 19.37 5.02 -5.82
CA THR A 59 19.73 3.62 -5.49
C THR A 59 18.54 2.70 -5.27
N GLN A 60 17.34 3.25 -5.06
CA GLN A 60 16.09 2.53 -4.82
C GLN A 60 16.26 1.40 -3.78
N PRO A 61 16.67 1.72 -2.53
CA PRO A 61 17.18 0.73 -1.58
C PRO A 61 16.11 -0.19 -0.98
N TRP A 62 14.86 -0.11 -1.44
CA TRP A 62 13.73 -0.83 -0.86
C TRP A 62 13.60 -2.25 -1.44
N THR A 63 13.50 -3.22 -0.54
CA THR A 63 13.11 -4.61 -0.86
C THR A 63 11.74 -4.89 -0.28
N VAL A 64 10.78 -5.23 -1.14
CA VAL A 64 9.39 -5.51 -0.71
C VAL A 64 9.12 -7.00 -0.73
N HIS A 65 8.67 -7.54 0.40
CA HIS A 65 8.21 -8.92 0.52
C HIS A 65 6.69 -8.93 0.76
N PRO A 66 5.86 -9.21 -0.27
CA PRO A 66 4.42 -9.32 -0.08
C PRO A 66 4.10 -10.56 0.76
N ALA A 67 3.32 -10.37 1.82
CA ALA A 67 2.81 -11.46 2.65
C ALA A 67 1.31 -11.66 2.40
N ALA A 68 0.93 -12.86 2.00
CA ALA A 68 -0.47 -13.28 1.96
C ALA A 68 -0.75 -14.14 3.19
N VAL A 69 -1.90 -13.92 3.84
CA VAL A 69 -2.36 -14.82 4.91
C VAL A 69 -3.07 -16.01 4.27
N THR A 70 -2.34 -17.10 4.09
CA THR A 70 -2.98 -18.41 3.95
C THR A 70 -3.33 -18.89 5.35
N PRO A 71 -4.56 -19.35 5.64
CA PRO A 71 -4.90 -19.87 6.96
C PRO A 71 -4.17 -21.21 7.19
N THR A 72 -2.93 -21.11 7.65
CA THR A 72 -2.11 -22.23 8.11
C THR A 72 -1.72 -21.93 9.56
N PRO A 73 -1.82 -22.90 10.49
CA PRO A 73 -1.44 -22.65 11.87
C PRO A 73 0.08 -22.35 11.94
N HIS A 74 0.41 -21.14 12.41
CA HIS A 74 1.77 -20.63 12.71
C HIS A 74 2.66 -20.23 11.53
N THR A 75 2.17 -19.44 10.56
CA THR A 75 3.08 -18.78 9.60
C THR A 75 3.72 -17.54 10.22
N ARG A 76 5.01 -17.64 10.56
CA ARG A 76 5.86 -16.49 10.90
C ARG A 76 6.29 -15.81 9.59
N VAL A 77 6.07 -14.51 9.46
CA VAL A 77 6.70 -13.71 8.40
C VAL A 77 8.17 -13.54 8.79
N THR A 78 9.06 -14.34 8.22
CA THR A 78 10.50 -14.24 8.47
C THR A 78 11.10 -13.35 7.38
N THR A 79 11.46 -12.11 7.73
CA THR A 79 12.25 -11.22 6.85
C THR A 79 13.69 -11.73 6.81
N ALA A 80 14.10 -12.36 5.70
CA ALA A 80 15.50 -12.70 5.48
C ALA A 80 16.21 -11.51 4.82
N THR A 81 16.88 -10.67 5.64
CA THR A 81 17.82 -9.67 5.14
C THR A 81 19.09 -10.38 4.68
N SER A 82 19.23 -10.63 3.38
CA SER A 82 20.51 -11.00 2.77
C SER A 82 21.32 -9.72 2.59
N SER A 83 22.35 -9.51 3.42
CA SER A 83 23.42 -8.56 3.14
C SER A 83 24.36 -9.16 2.07
N PRO A 84 24.78 -8.40 1.06
CA PRO A 84 25.84 -8.85 0.16
C PRO A 84 27.20 -8.88 0.88
N PRO A 85 28.11 -9.81 0.54
CA PRO A 85 29.45 -9.83 1.14
C PRO A 85 30.29 -8.66 0.62
N SER A 86 30.81 -7.83 1.53
CA SER A 86 31.87 -6.86 1.26
C SER A 86 33.12 -7.61 0.80
N THR A 87 33.51 -7.42 -0.45
CA THR A 87 34.85 -7.80 -0.93
C THR A 87 35.74 -6.57 -0.82
N SER A 88 36.82 -6.69 -0.05
CA SER A 88 37.93 -5.73 0.00
C SER A 88 39.10 -6.25 -0.82
#